data_AF-A0A6J8DYD6-F1
#
_entry.id   AF-A0A6J8DYD6-F1
#
_cell.length_a   1.000
_cell.length_b   1.000
_cell.length_c   1.000
_cell.angle_alpha   90.00
_cell.angle_beta   90.00
_cell.angle_gamma   90.00
#
_symmetry.space_group_name_H-M   'P 1'
#
loop_
_entity.id
_entity.type
_entity.pdbx_description
1 polymer ?
#
loop_
_entity_poly.entity_id
_entity_poly.type
_entity_poly.pdbx_seq_one_letter_code
_entity_poly.pdbx_strand_id
1 'polypeptide(L)'
;MVDPVIKHKIWQDKYIDLSVLLPQNCLPNAKKNGLQFQVSGNSTLSLVPNRPRFYISSIEQWTTTFLRFMAIYSEKFPESTAYLAKHADIVRDLASTQSSNNAWLTYDQQVRMDRQIRGVPWHSLNMEFYIMATRPQQGSPQGSRPFRPFRNRQGNSSNSQEGSSTDETLPKGVCWNYNKDGFCRIKV
;
A
#
# COMPACT_ATOMS: atom_id res chain seq x y z
N MET A 1 -23.99 17.75 3.40
CA MET A 1 -24.44 17.59 2.00
C MET A 1 -23.21 17.68 1.11
N VAL A 2 -23.02 16.76 0.17
CA VAL A 2 -21.82 16.75 -0.72
C VAL A 2 -21.98 17.80 -1.81
N ASP A 3 -20.90 18.47 -2.16
CA ASP A 3 -20.87 19.53 -3.18
C ASP A 3 -21.37 19.00 -4.54
N PRO A 4 -22.30 19.71 -5.22
CA PRO A 4 -22.87 19.27 -6.49
C PRO A 4 -21.83 19.10 -7.61
N VAL A 5 -20.74 19.87 -7.58
CA VAL A 5 -19.63 19.76 -8.54
C VAL A 5 -18.91 18.43 -8.37
N ILE A 6 -18.69 17.99 -7.13
CA ILE A 6 -18.05 16.71 -6.83
C ILE A 6 -18.98 15.57 -7.24
N LYS A 7 -20.28 15.70 -6.94
CA LYS A 7 -21.31 14.75 -7.35
C LYS A 7 -21.28 14.49 -8.86
N HIS A 8 -21.25 15.57 -9.64
CA HIS A 8 -21.20 15.48 -11.10
C HIS A 8 -19.89 14.86 -11.60
N LYS A 9 -18.75 15.09 -10.93
CA LYS A 9 -17.48 14.43 -11.27
C LYS A 9 -17.55 12.93 -11.05
N ILE A 10 -18.16 12.47 -9.95
CA ILE A 10 -18.35 11.04 -9.66
C ILE A 10 -19.18 10.38 -10.76
N TRP A 11 -20.28 11.02 -11.18
CA TRP A 11 -21.13 10.50 -12.26
C TRP A 11 -20.48 10.49 -13.64
N GLN A 12 -19.42 11.27 -13.84
CA GLN A 12 -18.61 11.26 -15.07
C GLN A 12 -17.47 10.24 -15.02
N ASP A 13 -17.42 9.35 -14.03
CA ASP A 13 -16.31 8.43 -13.78
C ASP A 13 -14.94 9.16 -13.68
N LYS A 14 -14.95 10.45 -13.29
CA LYS A 14 -13.71 11.20 -13.05
C LYS A 14 -13.13 10.80 -11.71
N TYR A 15 -11.82 10.61 -11.70
CA TYR A 15 -11.06 10.38 -10.49
C TYR A 15 -11.23 11.58 -9.55
N ILE A 16 -11.65 11.29 -8.33
CA ILE A 16 -11.69 12.22 -7.22
C ILE A 16 -10.91 11.64 -6.05
N ASP A 17 -10.25 12.50 -5.27
CA ASP A 17 -9.71 12.07 -4.00
C ASP A 17 -10.85 11.91 -2.98
N LEU A 18 -10.96 10.72 -2.38
CA LEU A 18 -11.99 10.39 -1.39
C LEU A 18 -11.81 11.19 -0.10
N SER A 19 -10.62 11.75 0.14
CA SER A 19 -10.38 12.66 1.28
C SER A 19 -11.32 13.87 1.28
N VAL A 20 -11.79 14.30 0.11
CA VAL A 20 -12.74 15.43 -0.02
C VAL A 20 -14.14 15.06 0.48
N LEU A 21 -14.45 13.76 0.57
CA LEU A 21 -15.72 13.24 1.10
C LEU A 21 -15.69 12.97 2.61
N LEU A 22 -14.57 13.27 3.29
CA LEU A 22 -14.42 13.02 4.72
C LEU A 22 -15.50 13.73 5.55
N PRO A 23 -16.14 13.02 6.50
CA PRO A 23 -17.01 13.66 7.49
C PRO A 23 -16.23 14.68 8.32
N GLN A 24 -16.81 15.86 8.57
CA GLN A 24 -16.16 16.89 9.40
C GLN A 24 -15.88 16.44 10.84
N ASN A 25 -16.63 15.45 11.34
CA ASN A 25 -16.47 14.83 12.66
C ASN A 25 -15.36 13.76 12.71
N CYS A 26 -14.87 13.27 11.58
CA CYS A 26 -13.71 12.37 11.52
C CYS A 26 -12.38 13.13 11.43
N LEU A 27 -12.41 14.45 11.55
CA LEU A 27 -11.25 15.32 11.42
C LEU A 27 -10.60 15.53 12.79
N PRO A 28 -9.30 15.27 12.96
CA PRO A 28 -8.57 15.74 14.13
C PRO A 28 -8.53 17.26 14.07
N ASN A 29 -9.31 17.93 14.93
CA ASN A 29 -9.39 19.38 15.18
C ASN A 29 -8.48 20.22 14.27
N ALA A 30 -8.86 20.35 13.00
CA ALA A 30 -8.07 21.09 12.03
C ALA A 30 -8.13 22.54 12.46
N LYS A 31 -7.03 23.07 13.02
CA LYS A 31 -6.92 24.48 13.39
C LYS A 31 -7.27 25.30 12.14
N LYS A 32 -8.47 25.87 12.12
CA LYS A 32 -9.14 26.39 10.90
C LYS A 32 -8.51 27.66 10.31
N ASN A 33 -7.40 28.17 10.85
CA ASN A 33 -6.98 29.55 10.65
C ASN A 33 -5.50 29.66 10.27
N GLY A 34 -5.05 28.95 9.24
CA GLY A 34 -3.74 29.22 8.61
C GLY A 34 -3.92 30.06 7.35
N LEU A 35 -2.92 30.84 6.97
CA LEU A 35 -2.82 31.46 5.64
C LEU A 35 -1.65 30.80 4.90
N GLN A 36 -1.81 30.56 3.60
CA GLN A 36 -0.78 30.02 2.72
C GLN A 36 -0.48 31.02 1.61
N PHE A 37 0.80 31.17 1.28
CA PHE A 37 1.23 31.94 0.12
C PHE A 37 1.01 31.14 -1.15
N GLN A 38 0.29 31.71 -2.12
CA GLN A 38 0.13 31.18 -3.47
C GLN A 38 0.86 32.10 -4.44
N VAL A 39 1.78 31.54 -5.22
CA VAL A 39 2.43 32.25 -6.33
C VAL A 39 1.63 31.97 -7.59
N SER A 40 1.03 33.01 -8.17
CA SER A 40 0.42 32.91 -9.51
C SER A 40 1.46 33.15 -10.59
N GLY A 41 1.26 32.57 -11.78
CA GLY A 41 2.24 32.54 -12.89
C GLY A 41 2.69 33.92 -13.41
N ASN A 42 2.05 35.00 -12.97
CA ASN A 42 2.43 36.39 -13.18
C ASN A 42 3.31 36.96 -12.05
N SER A 43 4.01 36.12 -11.27
CA SER A 43 4.87 36.52 -10.14
C SER A 43 4.15 37.29 -9.02
N THR A 44 2.83 37.16 -8.91
CA THR A 44 2.08 37.73 -7.77
C THR A 44 1.98 36.70 -6.64
N LEU A 45 2.37 37.15 -5.44
CA LEU A 45 2.20 36.41 -4.18
C LEU A 45 0.87 36.83 -3.54
N SER A 46 -0.07 35.89 -3.42
CA SER A 46 -1.34 36.12 -2.72
C SER A 46 -1.37 35.31 -1.42
N LEU A 47 -1.90 35.93 -0.36
CA LEU A 47 -2.24 35.24 0.88
C LEU A 47 -3.62 34.61 0.74
N VAL A 48 -3.69 33.29 0.77
CA VAL A 48 -4.94 32.53 0.62
C VAL A 48 -5.20 31.76 1.91
N PRO A 49 -6.46 31.62 2.37
CA PRO A 49 -6.80 30.74 3.47
C PRO A 49 -6.23 29.34 3.26
N ASN A 50 -5.43 28.86 4.21
CA ASN A 50 -4.91 27.50 4.24
C ASN A 50 -6.10 26.56 4.44
N ARG A 51 -6.59 26.01 3.32
CA ARG A 51 -7.61 24.97 3.36
C ARG A 51 -6.90 23.69 3.79
N PRO A 52 -7.23 23.11 4.95
CA PRO A 52 -6.59 21.86 5.38
C PRO A 52 -6.80 20.81 4.29
N ARG A 53 -5.69 20.28 3.75
CA ARG A 53 -5.75 19.11 2.89
C ARG A 53 -5.97 17.90 3.78
N PHE A 54 -7.13 17.30 3.66
CA PHE A 54 -7.46 16.09 4.41
C PHE A 54 -6.74 14.90 3.77
N TYR A 55 -6.35 13.95 4.61
CA TYR A 55 -5.77 12.69 4.17
C TYR A 55 -6.48 11.55 4.89
N ILE A 56 -6.68 10.45 4.18
CA ILE A 56 -7.25 9.23 4.74
C ILE A 56 -6.11 8.48 5.41
N SER A 57 -6.18 8.33 6.74
CA SER A 57 -5.14 7.68 7.54
C SER A 57 -5.48 6.27 8.00
N SER A 58 -6.76 5.89 7.95
CA SER A 58 -7.23 4.57 8.41
C SER A 58 -8.21 3.93 7.44
N ILE A 59 -8.31 2.60 7.51
CA ILE A 59 -9.27 1.83 6.73
C ILE A 59 -10.72 2.21 7.07
N GLU A 60 -11.00 2.65 8.30
CA GLU A 60 -12.33 3.10 8.73
C GLU A 60 -12.73 4.44 8.08
N GLN A 61 -11.80 5.40 8.04
CA GLN A 61 -11.98 6.66 7.32
C GLN A 61 -12.18 6.42 5.83
N TRP A 62 -11.38 5.52 5.26
CA TRP A 62 -11.55 5.11 3.86
C TRP A 62 -12.92 4.48 3.63
N THR A 63 -13.34 3.53 4.48
CA THR A 63 -14.63 2.85 4.31
C THR A 63 -15.78 3.82 4.38
N THR A 64 -15.76 4.76 5.32
CA THR A 64 -16.83 5.76 5.47
C THR A 64 -16.90 6.69 4.26
N THR A 65 -15.76 7.12 3.73
CA THR A 65 -15.71 7.95 2.52
C THR A 65 -16.09 7.18 1.26
N PHE A 66 -15.67 5.92 1.16
CA PHE A 66 -16.03 5.04 0.06
C PHE A 66 -17.53 4.72 0.04
N LEU A 67 -18.16 4.51 1.20
CA LEU A 67 -19.61 4.32 1.28
C LEU A 67 -20.37 5.56 0.82
N ARG A 68 -19.87 6.77 1.11
CA ARG A 68 -20.45 8.02 0.56
C ARG A 68 -20.28 8.13 -0.94
N PHE A 69 -19.11 7.76 -1.44
CA PHE A 69 -18.85 7.69 -2.88
C PHE A 69 -19.82 6.69 -3.55
N MET A 70 -19.96 5.49 -2.99
CA MET A 70 -20.85 4.43 -3.48
C MET A 70 -22.31 4.91 -3.49
N ALA A 71 -22.76 5.57 -2.42
CA ALA A 71 -24.12 6.12 -2.34
C ALA A 71 -24.40 7.16 -3.43
N ILE A 72 -23.43 8.03 -3.75
CA ILE A 72 -23.57 9.01 -4.84
C ILE A 72 -23.55 8.32 -6.21
N TYR A 73 -22.66 7.34 -6.37
CA TYR A 73 -22.47 6.63 -7.62
C TYR A 73 -23.71 5.80 -7.98
N SER A 74 -24.31 5.12 -7.01
CA SER A 74 -25.49 4.26 -7.20
C SER A 74 -26.76 5.03 -7.58
N GLU A 75 -26.84 6.33 -7.30
CA GLU A 75 -27.93 7.18 -7.80
C GLU A 75 -27.98 7.22 -9.34
N LYS A 76 -26.82 7.09 -10.01
CA LYS A 76 -26.71 7.14 -11.47
C LYS A 76 -26.56 5.76 -12.09
N PHE A 77 -25.89 4.84 -11.40
CA PHE A 77 -25.51 3.51 -11.89
C PHE A 77 -25.87 2.44 -10.86
N PRO A 78 -27.18 2.20 -10.61
CA PRO A 78 -27.63 1.29 -9.57
C PRO A 78 -27.17 -0.16 -9.81
N GLU A 79 -27.09 -0.59 -11.08
CA GLU A 79 -26.62 -1.92 -11.48
C GLU A 79 -25.16 -2.19 -11.08
N SER A 80 -24.36 -1.13 -10.94
CA SER A 80 -22.95 -1.22 -10.59
C SER A 80 -22.69 -1.30 -9.07
N THR A 81 -23.73 -1.16 -8.24
CA THR A 81 -23.59 -1.07 -6.78
C THR A 81 -22.97 -2.33 -6.17
N ALA A 82 -23.40 -3.52 -6.63
CA ALA A 82 -22.84 -4.78 -6.14
C ALA A 82 -21.35 -4.93 -6.50
N TYR A 83 -20.94 -4.42 -7.67
CA TYR A 83 -19.55 -4.45 -8.10
C TYR A 83 -18.67 -3.49 -7.29
N LEU A 84 -19.21 -2.32 -6.92
CA LEU A 84 -18.56 -1.40 -5.98
C LEU A 84 -18.38 -2.03 -4.59
N ALA A 85 -19.38 -2.77 -4.11
CA ALA A 85 -19.28 -3.49 -2.84
C ALA A 85 -18.19 -4.56 -2.88
N LYS A 86 -18.06 -5.29 -4.00
CA LYS A 86 -16.96 -6.24 -4.22
C LYS A 86 -15.59 -5.56 -4.20
N HIS A 87 -15.45 -4.39 -4.85
CA HIS A 87 -14.21 -3.60 -4.76
C HIS A 87 -13.92 -3.19 -3.31
N ALA A 88 -14.95 -2.80 -2.56
CA ALA A 88 -14.80 -2.45 -1.15
C ALA A 88 -14.28 -3.61 -0.30
N ASP A 89 -14.80 -4.81 -0.54
CA ASP A 89 -14.38 -6.04 0.12
C ASP A 89 -12.89 -6.33 -0.13
N ILE A 90 -12.44 -6.26 -1.39
CA ILE A 90 -11.03 -6.47 -1.76
C ILE A 90 -10.11 -5.48 -1.04
N VAL A 91 -10.46 -4.20 -0.99
CA VAL A 91 -9.62 -3.19 -0.32
C VAL A 91 -9.55 -3.43 1.18
N ARG A 92 -10.67 -3.83 1.80
CA ARG A 92 -10.71 -4.17 3.23
C ARG A 92 -9.94 -5.44 3.56
N ASP A 93 -9.98 -6.43 2.68
CA ASP A 93 -9.17 -7.65 2.79
C ASP A 93 -7.67 -7.35 2.65
N LEU A 94 -7.29 -6.47 1.71
CA LEU A 94 -5.91 -5.97 1.62
C LEU A 94 -5.47 -5.25 2.90
N ALA A 95 -6.37 -4.49 3.53
CA ALA A 95 -6.08 -3.77 4.77
C ALA A 95 -5.98 -4.69 5.99
N SER A 96 -6.70 -5.82 6.02
CA SER A 96 -6.63 -6.80 7.11
C SER A 96 -5.40 -7.70 7.01
N THR A 97 -5.04 -8.10 5.79
CA THR A 97 -3.91 -8.99 5.51
C THR A 97 -2.57 -8.25 5.57
N GLN A 98 -2.55 -6.95 5.31
CA GLN A 98 -1.33 -6.15 5.30
C GLN A 98 -1.38 -4.96 6.24
N SER A 99 -0.59 -5.07 7.31
CA SER A 99 -0.49 -4.08 8.37
C SER A 99 0.48 -2.92 8.09
N SER A 100 1.21 -2.92 6.96
CA SER A 100 2.24 -1.90 6.69
C SER A 100 2.08 -1.18 5.34
N ASN A 101 2.34 0.14 5.36
CA ASN A 101 2.49 1.05 4.20
C ASN A 101 1.26 1.47 3.39
N ASN A 102 0.02 1.40 3.91
CA ASN A 102 -1.17 1.92 3.20
C ASN A 102 -1.30 1.37 1.75
N ALA A 103 -0.79 0.15 1.51
CA ALA A 103 -0.78 -0.48 0.20
C ALA A 103 -2.20 -0.65 -0.36
N TRP A 104 -3.16 -0.94 0.53
CA TRP A 104 -4.60 -0.99 0.24
C TRP A 104 -5.14 0.34 -0.31
N LEU A 105 -4.66 1.48 0.20
CA LEU A 105 -5.08 2.82 -0.26
C LEU A 105 -4.50 3.11 -1.64
N THR A 106 -3.24 2.73 -1.86
CA THR A 106 -2.59 2.85 -3.17
C THR A 106 -3.30 2.00 -4.21
N TYR A 107 -3.66 0.76 -3.86
CA TYR A 107 -4.45 -0.12 -4.72
C TYR A 107 -5.77 0.51 -5.14
N ASP A 108 -6.56 1.02 -4.19
CA ASP A 108 -7.83 1.71 -4.48
C ASP A 108 -7.63 2.90 -5.43
N GLN A 109 -6.62 3.74 -5.17
CA GLN A 109 -6.32 4.89 -6.01
C GLN A 109 -5.96 4.49 -7.44
N GLN A 110 -5.09 3.48 -7.61
CA GLN A 110 -4.69 3.00 -8.93
C GLN A 110 -5.87 2.44 -9.71
N VAL A 111 -6.72 1.62 -9.08
CA VAL A 111 -7.93 1.08 -9.72
C VAL A 111 -8.87 2.20 -10.18
N ARG A 112 -9.10 3.22 -9.34
CA ARG A 112 -10.01 4.33 -9.69
C ARG A 112 -9.42 5.26 -10.76
N MET A 113 -8.12 5.53 -10.72
CA MET A 113 -7.43 6.28 -11.79
C MET A 113 -7.49 5.53 -13.10
N ASP A 114 -7.23 4.23 -13.05
CA ASP A 114 -7.25 3.36 -14.21
C ASP A 114 -8.64 3.26 -14.84
N ARG A 115 -9.69 3.19 -14.01
CA ARG A 115 -11.08 3.26 -14.47
C ARG A 115 -11.38 4.56 -15.22
N GLN A 116 -10.86 5.70 -14.77
CA GLN A 116 -11.04 6.97 -15.51
C GLN A 116 -10.41 6.91 -16.91
N ILE A 117 -9.25 6.23 -17.05
CA ILE A 117 -8.50 6.19 -18.31
C ILE A 117 -9.06 5.12 -19.25
N ARG A 118 -9.28 3.91 -18.74
CA ARG A 118 -9.59 2.71 -19.53
C ARG A 118 -11.05 2.25 -19.41
N GLY A 119 -11.83 2.79 -18.48
CA GLY A 119 -13.23 2.40 -18.27
C GLY A 119 -13.42 0.99 -17.71
N VAL A 120 -12.40 0.43 -17.02
CA VAL A 120 -12.44 -0.95 -16.51
C VAL A 120 -13.59 -1.15 -15.53
N PRO A 121 -14.38 -2.23 -15.64
CA PRO A 121 -15.50 -2.49 -14.74
C PRO A 121 -15.05 -2.74 -13.30
N TRP A 122 -15.85 -2.27 -12.32
CA TRP A 122 -15.56 -2.38 -10.87
C TRP A 122 -15.35 -3.82 -10.39
N HIS A 123 -15.97 -4.80 -11.04
CA HIS A 123 -15.88 -6.20 -10.64
C HIS A 123 -14.59 -6.90 -11.11
N SER A 124 -13.80 -6.23 -11.97
CA SER A 124 -12.54 -6.76 -12.48
C SER A 124 -11.43 -6.57 -11.45
N LEU A 125 -10.80 -7.67 -11.06
CA LEU A 125 -9.62 -7.61 -10.20
C LEU A 125 -8.41 -7.19 -11.05
N ASN A 126 -7.85 -6.03 -10.76
CA ASN A 126 -6.61 -5.60 -11.39
C ASN A 126 -5.42 -6.34 -10.74
N MET A 127 -5.06 -7.48 -11.32
CA MET A 127 -4.01 -8.38 -10.81
C MET A 127 -2.67 -7.69 -10.60
N GLU A 128 -2.30 -6.77 -11.49
CA GLU A 128 -1.04 -6.02 -11.37
C GLU A 128 -1.02 -5.19 -10.09
N PHE A 129 -2.05 -4.36 -9.86
CA PHE A 129 -2.16 -3.56 -8.65
C PHE A 129 -2.32 -4.43 -7.41
N TYR A 130 -3.07 -5.53 -7.51
CA TYR A 130 -3.25 -6.45 -6.40
C TYR A 130 -1.93 -7.11 -5.98
N ILE A 131 -1.13 -7.59 -6.93
CA ILE A 131 0.21 -8.14 -6.68
C ILE A 131 1.12 -7.06 -6.11
N MET A 132 1.12 -5.84 -6.66
CA MET A 132 1.91 -4.74 -6.10
C MET A 132 1.52 -4.43 -4.66
N ALA A 133 0.22 -4.46 -4.37
CA ALA A 133 -0.29 -4.24 -3.03
C ALA A 133 0.10 -5.37 -2.08
N THR A 134 0.07 -6.64 -2.51
CA THR A 134 0.32 -7.85 -1.71
C THR A 134 1.77 -8.27 -1.56
N ARG A 135 2.71 -7.58 -2.23
CA ARG A 135 4.13 -7.87 -2.10
C ARG A 135 4.56 -7.64 -0.64
N PRO A 136 5.10 -8.67 0.04
CA PRO A 136 5.78 -8.43 1.30
C PRO A 136 6.95 -7.50 1.00
N GLN A 137 6.94 -6.32 1.61
CA GLN A 137 8.10 -5.45 1.64
C GLN A 137 9.22 -6.25 2.31
N GLN A 138 10.09 -6.85 1.50
CA GLN A 138 11.40 -7.29 1.98
C GLN A 138 12.03 -6.02 2.51
N GLY A 139 12.13 -5.91 3.84
CA GLY A 139 12.77 -4.78 4.48
C GLY A 139 14.04 -4.48 3.71
N SER A 140 14.20 -3.22 3.28
CA SER A 140 15.48 -2.76 2.78
C SER A 140 16.57 -3.28 3.72
N PRO A 141 17.67 -3.89 3.25
CA PRO A 141 18.78 -4.22 4.12
C PRO A 141 19.47 -2.91 4.54
N GLN A 142 18.80 -2.09 5.35
CA GLN A 142 19.40 -1.06 6.16
C GLN A 142 19.92 -1.76 7.41
N GLY A 143 21.06 -2.38 7.20
CA GLY A 143 21.93 -2.92 8.21
C GLY A 143 23.24 -3.11 7.51
N SER A 144 24.10 -2.11 7.63
CA SER A 144 25.50 -2.10 7.21
C SER A 144 26.17 -3.38 7.70
N ARG A 145 26.07 -4.46 6.92
CA ARG A 145 26.87 -5.65 7.15
C ARG A 145 28.28 -5.24 6.74
N PRO A 146 29.26 -5.21 7.65
CA PRO A 146 30.63 -4.92 7.23
C PRO A 146 31.01 -5.94 6.17
N PHE A 147 31.59 -5.43 5.07
CA PHE A 147 32.23 -6.23 4.03
C PHE A 147 33.13 -7.26 4.72
N ARG A 148 32.76 -8.55 4.66
CA ARG A 148 33.71 -9.61 4.99
C ARG A 148 34.62 -9.73 3.77
N PRO A 149 35.92 -9.38 3.86
CA PRO A 149 36.82 -9.60 2.75
C PRO A 149 36.87 -11.10 2.46
N PHE A 150 36.84 -11.44 1.17
CA PHE A 150 37.11 -12.78 0.68
C PHE A 150 38.50 -13.20 1.18
N ARG A 151 38.54 -14.05 2.21
CA ARG A 151 39.81 -14.62 2.68
C ARG A 151 40.16 -15.75 1.72
N ASN A 152 41.08 -15.47 0.79
CA ASN A 152 41.76 -16.49 0.00
C ASN A 152 42.35 -17.51 0.97
N ARG A 153 41.78 -18.72 1.01
CA ARG A 153 42.33 -19.85 1.74
C ARG A 153 43.43 -20.45 0.86
N GLN A 154 44.62 -19.84 0.94
CA GLN A 154 45.85 -20.55 0.56
C GLN A 154 45.93 -21.82 1.41
N GLY A 155 46.06 -22.94 0.72
CA GLY A 155 46.28 -24.23 1.35
C GLY A 155 47.57 -24.19 2.17
N ASN A 156 47.49 -24.71 3.39
CA ASN A 156 48.61 -25.45 3.91
C ASN A 156 48.10 -26.53 4.87
N SER A 157 48.52 -27.75 4.56
CA SER A 157 48.30 -28.95 5.35
C SER A 157 49.25 -28.96 6.53
N SER A 158 48.74 -29.16 7.75
CA SER A 158 49.37 -30.02 8.77
C SER A 158 48.61 -29.98 10.10
N ASN A 159 48.22 -31.18 10.55
CA ASN A 159 48.15 -31.67 11.93
C ASN A 159 47.19 -31.06 12.97
N SER A 160 46.21 -31.91 13.32
CA SER A 160 45.79 -32.33 14.68
C SER A 160 45.62 -31.28 15.78
N GLN A 161 44.38 -31.12 16.27
CA GLN A 161 44.00 -31.49 17.65
C GLN A 161 42.49 -31.28 17.88
N GLU A 162 41.95 -32.17 18.70
CA GLU A 162 40.57 -32.23 19.19
C GLU A 162 40.19 -30.98 19.99
N GLY A 163 38.93 -30.54 19.90
CA GLY A 163 38.44 -29.38 20.66
C GLY A 163 36.92 -29.19 20.51
N SER A 164 36.23 -29.51 21.60
CA SER A 164 34.78 -29.58 21.79
C SER A 164 34.01 -28.24 21.69
N SER A 165 32.77 -28.33 21.19
CA SER A 165 31.54 -27.60 21.59
C SER A 165 31.43 -26.07 21.50
N THR A 166 30.57 -25.60 20.58
CA THR A 166 29.35 -24.77 20.82
C THR A 166 28.53 -24.81 19.51
N ASP A 167 27.57 -25.70 19.35
CA ASP A 167 26.15 -25.50 19.69
C ASP A 167 25.54 -24.19 19.16
N GLU A 168 25.37 -24.10 17.83
CA GLU A 168 24.22 -23.40 17.26
C GLU A 168 23.22 -24.47 16.82
N THR A 169 22.17 -24.62 17.61
CA THR A 169 21.04 -25.52 17.35
C THR A 169 20.36 -25.13 16.04
N LEU A 170 20.81 -25.77 14.97
CA LEU A 170 20.14 -25.74 13.67
C LEU A 170 18.68 -26.21 13.84
N PRO A 171 17.68 -25.46 13.34
CA PRO A 171 16.29 -25.90 13.40
C PRO A 171 16.15 -27.24 12.68
N LYS A 172 15.77 -28.28 13.43
CA LYS A 172 15.53 -29.62 12.90
C LYS A 172 14.44 -29.55 11.84
N GLY A 173 14.74 -29.98 10.61
CA GLY A 173 13.76 -30.10 9.52
C GLY A 173 14.11 -29.33 8.23
N VAL A 174 15.19 -28.53 8.21
CA VAL A 174 15.58 -27.80 6.99
C VAL A 174 16.82 -28.42 6.34
N CYS A 175 16.62 -29.15 5.24
CA CYS A 175 17.70 -29.59 4.37
C CYS A 175 18.07 -28.47 3.39
N TRP A 176 19.05 -27.65 3.75
CA TRP A 176 19.50 -26.52 2.92
C TRP A 176 20.03 -26.94 1.54
N ASN A 177 20.50 -28.19 1.41
CA ASN A 177 20.93 -28.76 0.12
C ASN A 177 19.75 -28.92 -0.87
N TYR A 178 18.55 -29.20 -0.37
CA TYR A 178 17.34 -29.26 -1.19
C TYR A 178 16.94 -27.87 -1.73
N ASN A 179 17.04 -26.83 -0.90
CA ASN A 179 16.72 -25.46 -1.32
C ASN A 179 17.67 -24.90 -2.38
N LYS A 180 18.87 -25.49 -2.52
CA LYS A 180 19.87 -25.04 -3.48
C LYS A 180 19.80 -25.82 -4.79
N ASP A 181 19.74 -27.15 -4.70
CA ASP A 181 19.93 -28.03 -5.87
C ASP A 181 18.79 -29.06 -6.03
N GLY A 182 17.75 -29.02 -5.20
CA GLY A 182 16.58 -29.92 -5.28
C GLY A 182 16.79 -31.34 -4.79
N PHE A 183 17.97 -31.69 -4.26
CA PHE A 183 18.27 -33.05 -3.78
C PHE A 183 18.81 -33.05 -2.35
N CYS A 184 18.18 -33.82 -1.46
CA CYS A 184 18.68 -34.10 -0.12
C CYS A 184 19.27 -35.52 -0.09
N ARG A 185 20.60 -35.65 0.04
CA ARG A 185 21.25 -36.96 0.25
C ARG A 185 21.54 -37.11 1.74
N ILE A 186 20.81 -38.01 2.41
CA ILE A 186 21.12 -38.44 3.76
C ILE A 186 22.35 -39.35 3.65
N LYS A 187 23.47 -38.95 4.27
CA LYS A 187 24.61 -39.86 4.46
C LYS A 187 24.25 -40.80 5.62
N VAL A 188 24.17 -42.09 5.31
CA VAL A 188 24.14 -43.19 6.28
C VAL A 188 25.52 -43.33 6.90
#